data_AF-A0A644WUM4-F1
#
_entry.id   AF-A0A644WUM4-F1
#
_cell.length_a   1.000
_cell.length_b   1.000
_cell.length_c   1.000
_cell.angle_alpha   90.00
_cell.angle_beta   90.00
_cell.angle_gamma   90.00
#
_symmetry.space_group_name_H-M   'P 1'
#
loop_
_entity.id
_entity.type
_entity.pdbx_description
1 polymer ?
#
loop_
_entity_poly.entity_id
_entity_poly.type
_entity_poly.pdbx_seq_one_letter_code
_entity_poly.pdbx_strand_id
1 'polypeptide(L)'
;MDIIGISQMTPGPVAINSATFVGYKLSGVLGAIMATTGVVITSFVLISIISNTLEKFKESTLIKSALMGMRPVLIALIIKAFVDLAKESYLDLKSIIITTIIGLVLLSKKVHPILVIVIAGIMGLIFYL
;
A
#
# COMPACT_ATOMS: atom_id res chain seq x y z
N MET A 1 10.93 13.24 3.05
CA MET A 1 9.56 13.11 3.58
C MET A 1 8.51 13.48 2.53
N ASP A 2 8.69 14.56 1.76
CA ASP A 2 7.67 15.06 0.82
C ASP A 2 7.28 14.11 -0.33
N ILE A 3 8.25 13.40 -0.93
CA ILE A 3 7.97 12.44 -2.02
C ILE A 3 7.09 11.28 -1.52
N ILE A 4 7.37 10.77 -0.32
CA ILE A 4 6.62 9.66 0.28
C ILE A 4 5.21 10.11 0.62
N GLY A 5 5.07 11.30 1.21
CA GLY A 5 3.77 11.91 1.51
C GLY A 5 2.93 12.06 0.24
N ILE A 6 3.47 12.72 -0.79
CA ILE A 6 2.75 12.98 -2.06
C ILE A 6 2.37 11.68 -2.77
N SER A 7 3.25 10.69 -2.75
CA SER A 7 3.00 9.39 -3.40
C SER A 7 1.93 8.55 -2.70
N GLN A 8 1.79 8.71 -1.38
CA GLN A 8 0.76 8.01 -0.58
C GLN A 8 -0.61 8.70 -0.62
N MET A 9 -0.67 10.01 -0.86
CA MET A 9 -1.95 10.74 -0.97
C MET A 9 -2.63 10.57 -2.33
N THR A 10 -1.89 10.23 -3.39
CA THR A 10 -2.47 9.78 -4.66
C THR A 10 -2.88 8.30 -4.59
N PRO A 11 -4.08 7.92 -5.07
CA PRO A 11 -4.50 6.53 -5.10
C PRO A 11 -3.61 5.73 -6.05
N GLY A 12 -3.07 4.59 -5.59
CA GLY A 12 -2.27 3.68 -6.43
C GLY A 12 -1.08 3.06 -5.70
N PRO A 13 -0.30 2.21 -6.40
CA PRO A 13 0.90 1.60 -5.83
C PRO A 13 1.96 2.65 -5.51
N VAL A 14 2.46 2.67 -4.27
CA VAL A 14 3.44 3.65 -3.77
C VAL A 14 4.68 3.73 -4.69
N ALA A 15 5.16 2.59 -5.20
CA ALA A 15 6.31 2.54 -6.10
C ALA A 15 6.08 3.31 -7.41
N ILE A 16 4.89 3.17 -8.02
CA ILE A 16 4.52 3.83 -9.27
C ILE A 16 4.35 5.34 -9.04
N ASN A 17 3.63 5.72 -7.99
CA ASN A 17 3.42 7.13 -7.65
C ASN A 17 4.75 7.83 -7.35
N SER A 18 5.64 7.16 -6.59
CA SER A 18 6.97 7.69 -6.28
C SER A 18 7.84 7.85 -7.52
N ALA A 19 7.85 6.85 -8.41
CA ALA A 19 8.59 6.93 -9.67
C ALA A 19 8.08 8.06 -10.56
N THR A 20 6.75 8.19 -10.69
CA THR A 20 6.10 9.25 -11.48
C THR A 20 6.48 10.63 -10.95
N PHE A 21 6.40 10.83 -9.62
CA PHE A 21 6.69 12.11 -8.99
C PHE A 21 8.17 12.48 -9.06
N VAL A 22 9.07 11.51 -8.81
CA VAL A 22 10.51 11.72 -8.94
C VAL A 22 10.89 12.04 -10.38
N GLY A 23 10.35 11.29 -11.35
CA GLY A 23 10.53 11.56 -12.77
C GLY A 23 10.02 12.95 -13.17
N TYR A 24 8.86 13.36 -12.65
CA TYR A 24 8.30 14.69 -12.87
C TYR A 24 9.22 15.78 -12.32
N LYS A 25 9.77 15.59 -11.12
CA LYS A 25 10.70 16.54 -10.50
C LYS A 25 12.01 16.69 -11.26
N LEU A 26 12.49 15.63 -11.91
CA LEU A 26 13.76 15.64 -12.65
C LEU A 26 13.65 16.21 -14.06
N SER A 27 12.61 15.85 -14.82
CA SER A 27 12.51 16.20 -16.25
C SER A 27 11.07 16.46 -16.71
N GLY A 28 10.22 16.94 -15.79
CA GLY A 28 8.82 17.25 -16.08
C GLY A 28 8.03 16.03 -16.56
N VAL A 29 7.03 16.27 -17.41
CA VAL A 29 6.10 15.22 -17.88
C VAL A 29 6.85 14.06 -18.56
N LEU A 30 7.88 14.35 -19.36
CA LEU A 30 8.68 13.32 -20.03
C LEU A 30 9.45 12.46 -19.02
N GLY A 31 10.05 13.07 -18.00
CA GLY A 31 10.72 12.35 -16.92
C GLY A 31 9.74 11.46 -16.14
N ALA A 32 8.53 11.93 -15.89
CA ALA A 32 7.48 11.16 -15.24
C ALA A 32 7.13 9.91 -16.06
N ILE A 33 6.84 10.07 -17.36
CA ILE A 33 6.51 8.95 -18.26
C ILE A 33 7.65 7.93 -18.27
N MET A 34 8.90 8.37 -18.48
CA MET A 34 10.05 7.47 -18.55
C MET A 34 10.28 6.71 -17.24
N ALA A 35 10.17 7.38 -16.08
CA ALA A 35 10.34 6.74 -14.78
C ALA A 35 9.24 5.71 -14.51
N THR A 36 7.98 6.06 -14.77
CA THR A 36 6.83 5.17 -14.60
C THR A 36 6.93 3.95 -15.52
N THR A 37 7.22 4.16 -16.80
CA THR A 37 7.40 3.08 -17.77
C THR A 37 8.59 2.20 -17.40
N GLY A 38 9.69 2.77 -16.91
CA GLY A 38 10.85 2.01 -16.43
C GLY A 38 10.49 1.05 -15.29
N VAL A 39 9.73 1.51 -14.29
CA VAL A 39 9.28 0.65 -13.18
C VAL A 39 8.35 -0.46 -13.68
N VAL A 40 7.37 -0.13 -14.53
CA VAL A 40 6.41 -1.11 -15.06
C VAL A 40 7.08 -2.16 -15.94
N ILE A 41 7.96 -1.74 -16.86
CA ILE A 41 8.70 -2.65 -17.74
C ILE A 41 9.60 -3.56 -16.90
N THR A 42 10.26 -3.04 -15.88
CA THR A 42 11.12 -3.86 -15.00
C THR A 42 10.32 -4.97 -14.35
N SER A 43 9.14 -4.67 -13.78
CA SER A 43 8.26 -5.71 -13.22
C SER A 43 7.78 -6.71 -14.27
N PHE A 44 7.43 -6.25 -15.48
CA PHE A 44 6.98 -7.08 -16.58
C PHE A 44 8.06 -8.06 -17.08
N VAL A 45 9.30 -7.58 -17.24
CA VAL A 45 10.42 -8.41 -17.68
C VAL A 45 10.72 -9.48 -16.63
N LEU A 46 10.79 -9.11 -15.36
CA LEU A 46 11.05 -10.06 -14.28
C LEU A 46 9.99 -11.16 -14.20
N ILE A 47 8.70 -10.81 -14.25
CA ILE A 47 7.64 -11.82 -14.20
C ILE A 47 7.64 -12.71 -15.43
N SER A 48 7.94 -12.19 -16.62
CA SER A 48 7.99 -12.97 -17.86
C SER A 48 9.12 -14.02 -17.86
N ILE A 49 10.29 -13.65 -17.31
CA ILE A 49 11.41 -14.59 -17.15
C ILE A 49 11.03 -15.70 -16.14
N ILE A 50 10.43 -15.29 -15.03
CA ILE A 50 10.08 -16.19 -13.92
C ILE A 50 8.91 -17.10 -14.33
N SER A 51 7.89 -16.60 -15.03
CA SER A 51 6.69 -17.36 -15.41
C SER A 51 7.02 -18.57 -16.27
N ASN A 52 7.93 -18.41 -17.24
CA ASN A 52 8.40 -19.52 -18.08
C ASN A 52 9.03 -20.66 -17.27
N THR A 53 9.67 -20.33 -16.15
CA THR A 53 10.25 -21.33 -15.25
C THR A 53 9.18 -21.94 -14.35
N LEU A 54 8.25 -21.14 -13.82
CA LEU A 54 7.15 -21.66 -13.00
C LEU A 54 6.24 -22.60 -13.77
N GLU A 55 5.95 -22.34 -15.04
CA GLU A 55 5.10 -23.20 -15.86
C GLU A 55 5.72 -24.59 -16.07
N LYS A 56 7.03 -24.65 -16.32
CA LYS A 56 7.76 -25.93 -16.49
C LYS A 56 7.68 -26.84 -15.27
N PHE A 57 7.60 -26.25 -14.07
CA PHE A 57 7.58 -26.98 -12.81
C PHE A 57 6.24 -26.84 -12.08
N LYS A 58 5.16 -26.44 -12.77
CA LYS A 58 3.85 -26.16 -12.18
C LYS A 58 3.24 -27.38 -11.48
N GLU A 59 3.58 -28.59 -11.92
CA GLU A 59 3.14 -29.85 -11.29
C GLU A 59 3.99 -30.29 -10.10
N SER A 60 5.11 -29.61 -9.83
CA SER A 60 5.94 -29.91 -8.67
C SER A 60 5.23 -29.53 -7.37
N THR A 61 5.10 -30.50 -6.46
CA THR A 61 4.54 -30.31 -5.12
C THR A 61 5.28 -29.21 -4.34
N LEU A 62 6.59 -29.05 -4.57
CA LEU A 62 7.40 -28.00 -3.93
C LEU A 62 6.96 -26.59 -4.36
N ILE A 63 6.74 -26.37 -5.66
CA ILE A 63 6.34 -25.05 -6.16
C ILE A 63 4.89 -24.74 -5.80
N LYS A 64 3.98 -25.72 -5.88
CA LYS A 64 2.61 -25.53 -5.38
C LYS A 64 2.61 -25.12 -3.90
N SER A 65 3.41 -25.78 -3.07
CA SER A 65 3.54 -25.47 -1.65
C SER A 65 4.16 -24.09 -1.40
N ALA A 66 5.21 -23.73 -2.14
CA ALA A 66 5.85 -22.42 -2.05
C ALA A 66 4.88 -21.28 -2.44
N LEU A 67 4.13 -21.46 -3.54
CA LEU A 67 3.13 -20.49 -3.99
C LEU A 67 1.97 -20.35 -2.98
N MET A 68 1.52 -21.45 -2.38
CA MET A 68 0.53 -21.43 -1.30
C MET A 68 1.07 -20.68 -0.07
N GLY A 69 2.37 -20.84 0.24
CA GLY A 69 3.05 -20.11 1.31
C GLY A 69 3.12 -18.60 1.09
N MET A 70 3.01 -18.09 -0.14
CA MET A 70 3.01 -16.64 -0.39
C MET A 70 1.77 -15.94 0.18
N ARG A 71 0.60 -16.61 0.20
CA ARG A 71 -0.65 -16.00 0.71
C ARG A 71 -0.53 -15.54 2.17
N PRO A 72 -0.13 -16.38 3.14
CA PRO A 72 0.04 -15.94 4.52
C PRO A 72 1.19 -14.92 4.67
N VAL A 73 2.24 -15.00 3.84
CA VAL A 73 3.32 -13.99 3.84
C VAL A 73 2.78 -12.61 3.44
N LEU A 74 1.93 -12.52 2.41
CA LEU A 74 1.30 -11.26 2.02
C LEU A 74 0.41 -10.70 3.15
N ILE A 75 -0.34 -11.54 3.84
CA ILE A 75 -1.13 -11.13 5.00
C ILE A 75 -0.23 -10.60 6.11
N ALA A 76 0.87 -11.29 6.41
CA ALA A 76 1.85 -10.84 7.40
C ALA A 76 2.49 -9.50 7.02
N LEU A 77 2.78 -9.26 5.74
CA LEU A 77 3.30 -7.98 5.24
C LEU A 77 2.28 -6.84 5.41
N ILE A 78 1.00 -7.10 5.15
CA ILE A 78 -0.08 -6.11 5.38
C ILE A 78 -0.19 -5.78 6.87
N ILE A 79 -0.19 -6.79 7.73
CA ILE A 79 -0.23 -6.61 9.19
C ILE A 79 0.99 -5.81 9.66
N LYS A 80 2.19 -6.15 9.16
CA LYS A 80 3.43 -5.44 9.49
C LYS A 80 3.36 -3.96 9.08
N ALA A 81 2.86 -3.66 7.88
CA ALA A 81 2.66 -2.28 7.44
C ALA A 81 1.66 -1.53 8.34
N PHE A 82 0.57 -2.18 8.76
CA PHE A 82 -0.37 -1.60 9.72
C PHE A 82 0.27 -1.34 11.08
N VAL A 83 1.06 -2.27 11.61
CA VAL A 83 1.75 -2.12 12.90
C VAL A 83 2.76 -0.98 12.87
N ASP A 84 3.52 -0.84 11.78
CA ASP A 84 4.47 0.27 11.62
C ASP A 84 3.73 1.62 11.61
N LEU A 85 2.65 1.73 10.83
CA LEU A 85 1.82 2.94 10.77
C LEU A 85 1.15 3.24 12.12
N ALA A 86 0.68 2.22 12.83
CA ALA A 86 0.09 2.34 14.14
C ALA A 86 1.09 2.92 15.16
N LYS A 87 2.32 2.40 15.20
CA LYS A 87 3.37 2.92 16.11
C LYS A 87 3.67 4.40 15.90
N GLU A 88 3.63 4.87 14.65
CA GLU A 88 3.82 6.29 14.35
C GLU A 88 2.58 7.15 14.65
N SER A 89 1.37 6.58 14.57
CA SER A 89 0.10 7.33 14.65
C SER A 89 -0.52 7.38 16.06
N TYR A 90 -0.33 6.35 16.89
CA TYR A 90 -0.91 6.28 18.24
C TYR A 90 0.01 6.89 19.29
N LEU A 91 0.08 8.22 19.32
CA LEU A 91 0.90 8.94 20.29
C LEU A 91 0.12 9.27 21.59
N ASP A 92 -1.20 9.42 21.50
CA ASP A 92 -2.05 9.78 22.66
C ASP A 92 -3.29 8.87 22.82
N LEU A 93 -3.87 8.94 24.02
CA LEU A 93 -5.10 8.24 24.37
C LEU A 93 -6.29 8.64 23.47
N LYS A 94 -6.31 9.89 22.98
CA LYS A 94 -7.32 10.39 22.03
C LYS A 94 -7.31 9.62 20.72
N SER A 95 -6.13 9.36 20.14
CA SER A 95 -5.97 8.59 18.89
C SER A 95 -6.45 7.15 19.03
N ILE A 96 -6.23 6.54 20.20
CA ILE A 96 -6.70 5.18 20.52
C ILE A 96 -8.23 5.13 20.58
N ILE A 97 -8.85 6.12 21.24
CA ILE A 97 -10.31 6.21 21.35
C ILE A 97 -10.95 6.39 19.96
N ILE A 98 -10.45 7.33 19.16
CA ILE A 98 -10.95 7.59 17.80
C ILE A 98 -10.87 6.31 16.96
N THR A 99 -9.72 5.63 16.98
CA THR A 99 -9.57 4.45 16.13
C THR A 99 -10.38 3.25 16.62
N THR A 100 -10.58 3.11 17.93
CA THR A 100 -11.44 2.04 18.47
C THR A 100 -12.89 2.23 18.05
N ILE A 101 -13.42 3.45 18.19
CA ILE A 101 -14.80 3.78 17.78
C ILE A 101 -14.99 3.53 16.29
N ILE A 102 -14.07 4.05 15.47
CA ILE A 102 -14.15 3.95 14.01
C ILE A 102 -13.96 2.51 13.53
N GLY A 103 -13.04 1.76 14.16
CA GLY A 103 -12.81 0.35 13.88
C GLY A 103 -14.05 -0.51 14.18
N LEU A 104 -14.73 -0.26 15.30
CA LEU A 104 -15.98 -0.95 15.64
C LEU A 104 -17.10 -0.67 14.63
N VAL A 105 -17.22 0.58 14.16
CA VAL A 105 -18.19 0.96 13.13
C VAL A 105 -17.89 0.26 11.80
N LEU A 106 -16.61 0.21 11.41
CA LEU A 106 -16.17 -0.44 10.18
C LEU A 106 -16.40 -1.97 10.19
N LEU A 107 -16.21 -2.62 11.36
CA LEU A 107 -16.43 -4.06 11.52
C LEU A 107 -17.92 -4.43 11.59
N SER A 108 -18.74 -3.56 12.18
CA SER A 108 -20.17 -3.85 12.42
C SER A 108 -21.09 -3.43 11.26
N LYS A 109 -20.70 -2.42 10.49
CA LYS A 109 -21.49 -1.89 9.37
C LYS A 109 -20.67 -1.92 8.09
N LYS A 110 -21.31 -2.28 6.96
CA LYS A 110 -20.73 -2.18 5.61
C LYS A 110 -20.66 -0.72 5.12
N VAL A 111 -19.99 0.13 5.90
CA VAL A 111 -19.81 1.55 5.57
C VAL A 111 -18.72 1.67 4.51
N HIS A 112 -18.93 2.58 3.56
CA HIS A 112 -17.94 2.86 2.53
C HIS A 112 -16.64 3.39 3.16
N PRO A 113 -15.44 2.82 2.87
CA PRO A 113 -14.18 3.22 3.52
C PRO A 113 -13.86 4.71 3.41
N ILE A 114 -14.21 5.34 2.29
CA ILE A 114 -14.04 6.79 2.09
C ILE A 114 -14.78 7.61 3.16
N LEU A 115 -16.03 7.25 3.49
CA LEU A 115 -16.80 7.94 4.53
C LEU A 115 -16.13 7.81 5.90
N VAL A 116 -15.59 6.62 6.18
CA VAL A 116 -14.89 6.34 7.43
C VAL A 116 -13.63 7.19 7.56
N ILE A 117 -12.87 7.36 6.48
CA ILE A 117 -11.68 8.24 6.43
C ILE A 117 -12.09 9.70 6.67
N VAL A 118 -13.15 10.18 6.02
CA VAL A 118 -13.63 11.57 6.18
C VAL A 118 -14.07 11.83 7.63
N ILE A 119 -14.84 10.92 8.23
CA ILE A 119 -15.29 11.06 9.63
C ILE A 119 -14.10 11.02 10.59
N ALA A 120 -13.13 10.12 10.37
CA ALA A 120 -11.89 10.06 11.15
C ALA A 120 -11.12 11.38 11.10
N GLY A 121 -10.97 11.96 9.90
CA GLY A 121 -10.30 13.24 9.69
C GLY A 121 -11.01 14.40 10.39
N ILE A 122 -12.34 14.46 10.31
CA ILE A 122 -13.14 15.50 10.98
C ILE A 122 -13.03 15.35 12.51
N MET A 123 -13.15 14.13 13.05
CA MET A 123 -12.95 13.90 14.49
C MET A 123 -11.54 14.29 14.92
N GLY A 124 -10.51 13.92 14.15
CA GLY A 124 -9.13 14.31 14.40
C GLY A 124 -8.96 15.82 14.50
N LEU A 125 -9.50 16.58 13.53
CA LEU A 125 -9.47 18.05 13.56
C LEU A 125 -10.16 18.62 14.79
N ILE A 126 -11.31 18.09 15.19
CA ILE A 126 -12.06 18.62 16.36
C ILE A 126 -11.35 18.33 17.69
N PHE A 127 -10.75 17.14 17.83
CA PHE A 127 -10.11 16.73 19.10
C PHE A 127 -8.68 17.24 19.29
N TYR A 128 -8.02 17.66 18.20
CA TYR A 128 -6.65 18.18 18.18
C TYR A 128 -6.52 19.66 17.75
N LEU A 129 -7.63 20.34 17.42
CA LEU A 129 -7.68 21.82 17.51
C LEU A 129 -7.51 22.26 18.98
#